data_AF-A0A3P5XHM7-F1
#
_entry.id   AF-A0A3P5XHM7-F1
#
_cell.length_a   1.000
_cell.length_b   1.000
_cell.length_c   1.000
_cell.angle_alpha   90.00
_cell.angle_beta   90.00
_cell.angle_gamma   90.00
#
_symmetry.space_group_name_H-M   'P 1'
#
loop_
_entity.id
_entity.type
_entity.pdbx_description
1 polymer ?
#
loop_
_entity_poly.entity_id
_entity_poly.type
_entity_poly.pdbx_seq_one_letter_code
_entity_poly.pdbx_strand_id
1 'polypeptide(L)'
;MLTHATERPPATAQGGNGEGLRDLPADPRGGNAFGGEEPGASNCFSGIFHETRSAASLAGGQPRPAHTVCWRDCDLNWERLQERALGALRDGRPALAAWNWRLAWLVARMRFDRRDPRQAASLANLGLAARLAGRERLACRRYAAALRRWGTVPAWIDTMTIARRGRSSLFHLQSEALHWDAYERSLRSDAMRLARDVASRLNAASRSQPPPGRTGDRWPGEKPATFDDLRKFLGAALLIAADTPGPDDNQD
;
A
#
# COMPACT_ATOMS: atom_id res chain seq x y z
N MET A 1 -15.29 41.73 43.59
CA MET A 1 -14.35 42.48 44.45
C MET A 1 -14.01 41.60 45.65
N LEU A 2 -12.72 41.56 46.04
CA LEU A 2 -12.09 40.76 47.12
C LEU A 2 -11.81 39.30 46.74
N THR A 3 -10.70 38.96 46.06
CA THR A 3 -9.30 38.78 46.54
C THR A 3 -9.17 37.96 47.82
N HIS A 4 -8.68 36.71 47.69
CA HIS A 4 -7.77 36.12 48.66
C HIS A 4 -6.71 35.30 47.92
N ALA A 5 -5.47 35.79 48.04
CA ALA A 5 -4.23 35.12 47.72
C ALA A 5 -3.48 34.92 49.03
N THR A 6 -2.97 33.71 49.27
CA THR A 6 -1.88 33.29 50.17
C THR A 6 -1.94 31.75 50.16
N GLU A 7 -0.88 30.93 50.18
CA GLU A 7 0.55 31.07 50.39
C GLU A 7 1.19 29.72 49.97
N ARG A 8 2.35 29.77 49.30
CA ARG A 8 3.42 28.73 49.39
C ARG A 8 4.26 29.09 50.64
N PRO A 9 5.08 28.21 51.29
CA PRO A 9 6.10 27.34 50.67
C PRO A 9 6.45 26.08 51.56
N PRO A 10 7.71 25.60 51.70
CA PRO A 10 8.58 24.87 50.76
C PRO A 10 9.09 23.50 51.30
N ALA A 11 9.89 22.80 50.48
CA ALA A 11 11.25 22.30 50.80
C ALA A 11 11.55 20.80 50.59
N THR A 12 12.73 20.58 49.97
CA THR A 12 13.72 19.49 50.19
C THR A 12 13.32 18.06 49.79
N ALA A 13 14.16 17.19 49.21
CA ALA A 13 15.62 17.02 49.09
C ALA A 13 15.88 16.07 47.87
N GLN A 14 16.88 16.24 47.00
CA GLN A 14 18.32 15.94 47.15
C GLN A 14 18.69 14.46 46.86
N GLY A 15 19.68 14.27 45.96
CA GLY A 15 20.45 13.02 45.77
C GLY A 15 20.09 12.25 44.48
N GLY A 16 21.01 11.87 43.59
CA GLY A 16 22.46 11.91 43.67
C GLY A 16 23.12 11.53 42.33
N ASN A 17 24.41 11.80 42.30
CA ASN A 17 25.35 11.65 41.20
C ASN A 17 25.54 10.20 40.75
N GLY A 18 25.91 10.04 39.47
CA GLY A 18 26.39 8.79 38.90
C GLY A 18 27.14 9.04 37.60
N GLU A 19 28.30 9.70 37.73
CA GLU A 19 29.32 9.76 36.68
C GLU A 19 29.72 8.34 36.23
N GLY A 20 29.81 8.16 34.92
CA GLY A 20 30.20 6.90 34.28
C GLY A 20 30.86 7.15 32.93
N LEU A 21 31.80 8.09 32.91
CA LEU A 21 32.76 8.32 31.84
C LEU A 21 33.59 7.03 31.65
N ARG A 22 33.44 6.37 30.50
CA ARG A 22 34.42 5.41 29.99
C ARG A 22 34.74 5.74 28.54
N ASP A 23 35.81 6.50 28.40
CA ASP A 23 36.64 6.56 27.21
C ASP A 23 37.11 5.15 26.82
N LEU A 24 36.92 4.81 25.54
CA LEU A 24 37.67 3.74 24.89
C LEU A 24 38.42 4.34 23.69
N PRO A 25 39.71 4.01 23.53
CA PRO A 25 40.61 4.69 22.62
C PRO A 25 40.34 4.34 21.15
N ALA A 26 40.58 5.34 20.31
CA ALA A 26 40.74 5.23 18.88
C ALA A 26 41.92 4.30 18.52
N ASP A 27 41.67 3.35 17.62
CA ASP A 27 42.71 2.56 16.97
C ASP A 27 43.06 3.20 15.62
N PRO A 28 44.33 3.61 15.38
CA PRO A 28 44.78 4.12 14.11
C PRO A 28 45.58 3.06 13.33
N ARG A 29 45.26 2.94 12.04
CA ARG A 29 46.08 2.46 10.89
C ARG A 29 45.79 1.05 10.35
N GLY A 30 45.58 1.04 9.03
CA GLY A 30 45.55 -0.14 8.16
C GLY A 30 44.39 -0.02 7.17
N GLY A 31 44.48 0.74 6.06
CA GLY A 31 45.60 0.76 5.13
C GLY A 31 45.60 -0.52 4.30
N ASN A 32 44.64 -0.67 3.37
CA ASN A 32 44.96 -1.37 2.13
C ASN A 32 44.05 -0.94 0.98
N ALA A 33 44.70 -0.40 -0.04
CA ALA A 33 44.17 -0.15 -1.35
C ALA A 33 43.95 -1.48 -2.07
N PHE A 34 42.77 -1.67 -2.64
CA PHE A 34 42.64 -2.47 -3.86
C PHE A 34 41.69 -1.71 -4.79
N GLY A 35 42.31 -1.10 -5.79
CA GLY A 35 41.65 -0.66 -7.00
C GLY A 35 41.14 -1.88 -7.76
N GLY A 36 39.92 -1.74 -8.25
CA GLY A 36 39.27 -2.63 -9.18
C GLY A 36 38.27 -1.78 -9.94
N GLU A 37 38.76 -1.05 -10.93
CA GLU A 37 37.98 -0.60 -12.07
C GLU A 37 37.25 -1.79 -12.66
N GLU A 38 35.94 -1.68 -12.84
CA GLU A 38 35.15 -2.36 -13.86
C GLU A 38 33.85 -1.57 -14.07
N PRO A 39 33.27 -1.60 -15.28
CA PRO A 39 32.80 -0.42 -15.97
C PRO A 39 31.28 -0.27 -16.00
N GLY A 40 30.87 0.98 -16.24
CA GLY A 40 29.67 1.41 -16.96
C GLY A 40 28.47 0.45 -17.04
N ALA A 41 27.48 0.68 -16.17
CA ALA A 41 26.08 0.44 -16.48
C ALA A 41 25.30 1.76 -16.36
N SER A 42 25.54 2.59 -17.37
CA SER A 42 24.67 3.68 -17.80
C SER A 42 23.27 3.14 -18.11
N ASN A 43 22.25 3.92 -17.73
CA ASN A 43 20.93 4.03 -18.35
C ASN A 43 20.21 2.75 -18.83
N CYS A 44 19.07 2.42 -18.21
CA CYS A 44 17.83 2.01 -18.92
C CYS A 44 16.70 1.71 -17.92
N PHE A 45 15.96 2.73 -17.49
CA PHE A 45 14.57 2.54 -17.06
C PHE A 45 13.70 3.76 -17.43
N SER A 46 13.87 4.22 -18.66
CA SER A 46 12.98 5.18 -19.33
C SER A 46 12.53 4.51 -20.63
N GLY A 47 11.32 3.96 -20.66
CA GLY A 47 10.79 3.40 -21.91
C GLY A 47 9.75 2.31 -21.76
N ILE A 48 8.63 2.55 -21.05
CA ILE A 48 7.37 1.84 -21.32
C ILE A 48 6.21 2.82 -21.10
N PHE A 49 6.09 3.81 -21.99
CA PHE A 49 4.83 4.49 -22.28
C PHE A 49 4.90 4.90 -23.75
N HIS A 50 4.65 3.94 -24.65
CA HIS A 50 4.36 4.27 -26.03
C HIS A 50 2.91 4.71 -26.13
N GLU A 51 2.79 5.96 -26.53
CA GLU A 51 1.63 6.66 -27.06
C GLU A 51 0.93 5.84 -28.15
N THR A 52 -0.32 5.44 -27.89
CA THR A 52 -1.26 5.07 -28.95
C THR A 52 -2.33 6.13 -29.04
N ARG A 53 -2.13 7.10 -29.95
CA ARG A 53 -3.23 7.77 -30.62
C ARG A 53 -3.80 6.79 -31.67
N SER A 54 -5.08 6.47 -31.55
CA SER A 54 -5.87 6.10 -32.72
C SER A 54 -7.26 6.71 -32.57
N ALA A 55 -7.57 7.58 -33.52
CA ALA A 55 -8.86 8.24 -33.64
C ALA A 55 -9.82 7.38 -34.48
N ALA A 56 -11.10 7.53 -34.15
CA ALA A 56 -12.30 7.24 -34.93
C ALA A 56 -12.70 5.77 -35.19
N SER A 57 -13.79 5.38 -34.54
CA SER A 57 -14.93 4.76 -35.25
C SER A 57 -16.23 5.08 -34.51
N LEU A 58 -17.07 5.91 -35.14
CA LEU A 58 -18.48 6.11 -34.81
C LEU A 58 -19.27 4.97 -35.43
N ALA A 59 -19.68 3.98 -34.63
CA ALA A 59 -20.71 3.02 -35.01
C ALA A 59 -21.33 2.43 -33.75
N GLY A 60 -22.66 2.36 -33.72
CA GLY A 60 -23.47 1.95 -32.56
C GLY A 60 -23.02 0.64 -31.93
N GLY A 61 -22.31 0.74 -30.81
CA GLY A 61 -22.02 -0.40 -29.95
C GLY A 61 -23.28 -0.76 -29.18
N GLN A 62 -23.88 -1.90 -29.50
CA GLN A 62 -24.82 -2.53 -28.59
C GLN A 62 -24.18 -2.61 -27.19
N PRO A 63 -24.94 -2.36 -26.10
CA PRO A 63 -24.41 -2.52 -24.76
C PRO A 63 -23.92 -3.97 -24.63
N ARG A 64 -22.61 -4.17 -24.50
CA ARG A 64 -22.05 -5.47 -24.13
C ARG A 64 -22.81 -5.92 -22.89
N PRO A 65 -23.36 -7.14 -22.86
CA PRO A 65 -24.06 -7.63 -21.68
C PRO A 65 -23.10 -7.48 -20.51
N ALA A 66 -23.52 -6.71 -19.51
CA ALA A 66 -22.74 -6.52 -18.30
C ALA A 66 -22.44 -7.92 -17.76
N HIS A 67 -21.20 -8.37 -17.91
CA HIS A 67 -20.71 -9.52 -17.19
C HIS A 67 -20.96 -9.15 -15.73
N THR A 68 -21.96 -9.78 -15.10
CA THR A 68 -22.21 -9.61 -13.68
C THR A 68 -20.90 -10.01 -13.04
N VAL A 69 -20.18 -9.02 -12.51
CA VAL A 69 -18.88 -9.22 -11.91
C VAL A 69 -19.13 -10.09 -10.68
N CYS A 70 -19.05 -11.40 -10.85
CA CYS A 70 -19.36 -12.35 -9.79
C CYS A 70 -18.26 -12.25 -8.75
N TRP A 71 -18.47 -11.39 -7.77
CA TRP A 71 -17.83 -11.51 -6.48
C TRP A 71 -18.18 -12.87 -5.89
N ARG A 72 -17.14 -13.57 -5.47
CA ARG A 72 -17.19 -14.87 -4.82
C ARG A 72 -16.91 -14.68 -3.33
N ASP A 73 -17.28 -15.65 -2.53
CA ASP A 73 -17.00 -15.63 -1.09
C ASP A 73 -15.50 -15.49 -0.79
N CYS A 74 -14.63 -16.01 -1.65
CA CYS A 74 -13.18 -15.84 -1.48
C CYS A 74 -12.74 -14.38 -1.64
N ASP A 75 -13.43 -13.57 -2.44
CA ASP A 75 -13.15 -12.14 -2.60
C ASP A 75 -13.46 -11.39 -1.30
N LEU A 76 -14.64 -11.67 -0.70
CA LEU A 76 -15.06 -11.11 0.60
C LEU A 76 -14.18 -11.58 1.76
N ASN A 77 -13.85 -12.88 1.79
CA ASN A 77 -13.03 -13.44 2.86
C ASN A 77 -11.62 -12.86 2.83
N TRP A 78 -11.02 -12.71 1.65
CA TRP A 78 -9.74 -12.04 1.50
C TRP A 78 -9.80 -10.60 2.00
N GLU A 79 -10.80 -9.82 1.59
CA GLU A 79 -10.98 -8.42 2.01
C GLU A 79 -11.10 -8.31 3.54
N ARG A 80 -11.98 -9.10 4.15
CA ARG A 80 -12.19 -9.11 5.61
C ARG A 80 -10.94 -9.51 6.39
N LEU A 81 -10.16 -10.46 5.89
CA LEU A 81 -8.89 -10.85 6.54
C LEU A 81 -7.88 -9.70 6.50
N GLN A 82 -7.79 -8.98 5.39
CA GLN A 82 -6.92 -7.81 5.27
C GLN A 82 -7.37 -6.68 6.20
N GLU A 83 -8.67 -6.39 6.27
CA GLU A 83 -9.24 -5.40 7.19
C GLU A 83 -8.98 -5.75 8.66
N ARG A 84 -9.21 -7.01 9.05
CA ARG A 84 -8.91 -7.51 10.40
C ARG A 84 -7.43 -7.41 10.73
N ALA A 85 -6.56 -7.70 9.77
CA ALA A 85 -5.12 -7.60 9.97
C ALA A 85 -4.68 -6.15 10.19
N LEU A 86 -5.21 -5.20 9.40
CA LEU A 86 -4.96 -3.77 9.60
C LEU A 86 -5.52 -3.28 10.95
N GLY A 87 -6.73 -3.69 11.32
CA GLY A 87 -7.29 -3.39 12.64
C GLY A 87 -6.40 -3.92 13.77
N ALA A 88 -6.00 -5.19 13.70
CA ALA A 88 -5.10 -5.78 14.69
C ALA A 88 -3.75 -5.06 14.76
N LEU A 89 -3.20 -4.60 13.62
CA LEU A 89 -1.96 -3.83 13.60
C LEU A 89 -2.15 -2.47 14.30
N ARG A 90 -3.24 -1.74 14.01
CA ARG A 90 -3.57 -0.47 14.67
C ARG A 90 -3.74 -0.63 16.19
N ASP A 91 -4.30 -1.76 16.62
CA ASP A 91 -4.48 -2.09 18.03
C ASP A 91 -3.19 -2.59 18.72
N GLY A 92 -2.03 -2.51 18.06
CA GLY A 92 -0.75 -2.98 18.62
C GLY A 92 -0.63 -4.50 18.74
N ARG A 93 -1.36 -5.27 17.93
CA ARG A 93 -1.39 -6.74 17.93
C ARG A 93 -0.75 -7.34 16.67
N PRO A 94 0.58 -7.18 16.46
CA PRO A 94 1.25 -7.56 15.21
C PRO A 94 1.24 -9.06 14.93
N ALA A 95 1.22 -9.91 15.96
CA ALA A 95 1.12 -11.37 15.79
C ALA A 95 -0.22 -11.78 15.16
N LEU A 96 -1.31 -11.18 15.63
CA LEU A 96 -2.65 -11.41 15.08
C LEU A 96 -2.78 -10.85 13.66
N ALA A 97 -2.18 -9.68 13.39
CA ALA A 97 -2.10 -9.12 12.04
C ALA A 97 -1.37 -10.08 11.09
N ALA A 98 -0.19 -10.56 11.48
CA ALA A 98 0.60 -11.52 10.70
C ALA A 98 -0.15 -12.82 10.42
N TRP A 99 -0.91 -13.34 11.39
CA TRP A 99 -1.76 -14.51 11.21
C TRP A 99 -2.84 -14.27 10.13
N ASN A 100 -3.60 -13.18 10.24
CA ASN A 100 -4.63 -12.85 9.26
C ASN A 100 -4.05 -12.63 7.85
N TRP A 101 -2.88 -11.99 7.73
CA TRP A 101 -2.19 -11.85 6.43
C TRP A 101 -1.74 -13.19 5.84
N ARG A 102 -1.32 -14.16 6.66
CA ARG A 102 -1.00 -15.51 6.18
C ARG A 102 -2.24 -16.22 5.64
N LEU A 103 -3.38 -16.10 6.32
CA LEU A 103 -4.65 -16.64 5.84
C LEU A 103 -5.09 -15.95 4.55
N ALA A 104 -5.01 -14.62 4.47
CA ALA A 104 -5.33 -13.86 3.25
C ALA A 104 -4.44 -14.30 2.08
N TRP A 105 -3.14 -14.46 2.31
CA TRP A 105 -2.22 -14.99 1.31
C TRP A 105 -2.60 -16.39 0.83
N LEU A 106 -3.02 -17.28 1.74
CA LEU A 106 -3.47 -18.62 1.37
C LEU A 106 -4.71 -18.56 0.47
N VAL A 107 -5.69 -17.73 0.82
CA VAL A 107 -6.88 -17.48 -0.03
C VAL A 107 -6.46 -16.97 -1.40
N ALA A 108 -5.61 -15.94 -1.45
CA ALA A 108 -5.16 -15.35 -2.71
C ALA A 108 -4.46 -16.38 -3.58
N ARG A 109 -3.47 -17.10 -3.03
CA ARG A 109 -2.68 -18.10 -3.74
C ARG A 109 -3.54 -19.23 -4.33
N MET A 110 -4.63 -19.63 -3.66
CA MET A 110 -5.47 -20.75 -4.11
C MET A 110 -6.63 -20.32 -5.03
N ARG A 111 -7.13 -19.09 -4.91
CA ARG A 111 -8.42 -18.70 -5.52
C ARG A 111 -8.32 -17.60 -6.57
N PHE A 112 -7.21 -16.86 -6.62
CA PHE A 112 -7.03 -15.74 -7.55
C PHE A 112 -6.01 -16.06 -8.62
N ASP A 113 -6.20 -15.47 -9.80
CA ASP A 113 -5.23 -15.55 -10.89
C ASP A 113 -3.87 -14.99 -10.45
N ARG A 114 -2.78 -15.46 -11.07
CA ARG A 114 -1.41 -15.00 -10.73
C ARG A 114 -1.20 -13.51 -11.01
N ARG A 115 -1.94 -12.94 -11.96
CA ARG A 115 -1.90 -11.52 -12.36
C ARG A 115 -2.89 -10.66 -11.57
N ASP A 116 -3.68 -11.24 -10.67
CA ASP A 116 -4.62 -10.49 -9.84
C ASP A 116 -3.86 -9.60 -8.84
N PRO A 117 -4.18 -8.29 -8.75
CA PRO A 117 -3.46 -7.35 -7.87
C PRO A 117 -3.45 -7.78 -6.40
N ARG A 118 -4.45 -8.55 -5.95
CA ARG A 118 -4.55 -9.03 -4.56
C ARG A 118 -3.48 -10.04 -4.19
N GLN A 119 -2.88 -10.71 -5.18
CA GLN A 119 -1.69 -11.56 -4.98
C GLN A 119 -0.50 -10.72 -4.51
N ALA A 120 -0.25 -9.60 -5.17
CA ALA A 120 0.85 -8.71 -4.86
C ALA A 120 0.63 -8.03 -3.50
N ALA A 121 -0.59 -7.55 -3.24
CA ALA A 121 -0.96 -6.96 -1.94
C ALA A 121 -0.74 -7.93 -0.77
N SER A 122 -1.14 -9.20 -0.93
CA SER A 122 -0.94 -10.23 0.10
C SER A 122 0.54 -10.50 0.37
N LEU A 123 1.38 -10.52 -0.67
CA LEU A 123 2.83 -10.66 -0.50
C LEU A 123 3.46 -9.47 0.19
N ALA A 124 3.03 -8.24 -0.14
CA ALA A 124 3.49 -7.03 0.49
C ALA A 124 3.21 -7.06 2.00
N ASN A 125 1.99 -7.45 2.39
CA ASN A 125 1.60 -7.56 3.80
C ASN A 125 2.40 -8.65 4.56
N LEU A 126 2.72 -9.76 3.90
CA LEU A 126 3.67 -10.74 4.46
C LEU A 126 5.12 -10.20 4.56
N GLY A 127 5.48 -9.24 3.72
CA GLY A 127 6.73 -8.47 3.83
C GLY A 127 6.75 -7.66 5.12
N LEU A 128 5.68 -6.91 5.39
CA LEU A 128 5.55 -6.15 6.63
C LEU A 128 5.58 -7.05 7.86
N ALA A 129 4.81 -8.15 7.86
CA ALA A 129 4.86 -9.12 8.96
C ALA A 129 6.26 -9.68 9.21
N ALA A 130 7.10 -9.82 8.17
CA ALA A 130 8.49 -10.23 8.35
C ALA A 130 9.35 -9.12 8.96
N ARG A 131 9.15 -7.86 8.52
CA ARG A 131 9.85 -6.70 9.06
C ARG A 131 9.53 -6.49 10.54
N LEU A 132 8.25 -6.54 10.91
CA LEU A 132 7.80 -6.46 12.31
C LEU A 132 8.35 -7.58 13.20
N ALA A 133 8.77 -8.71 12.60
CA ALA A 133 9.42 -9.81 13.30
C ALA A 133 10.96 -9.74 13.26
N GLY A 134 11.55 -8.61 12.86
CA GLY A 134 13.00 -8.40 12.75
C GLY A 134 13.67 -9.13 11.57
N ARG A 135 12.89 -9.67 10.62
CA ARG A 135 13.41 -10.49 9.49
C ARG A 135 13.55 -9.67 8.22
N GLU A 136 14.40 -8.64 8.27
CA GLU A 136 14.48 -7.62 7.23
C GLU A 136 14.83 -8.17 5.84
N ARG A 137 15.81 -9.07 5.74
CA ARG A 137 16.17 -9.73 4.46
C ARG A 137 14.96 -10.43 3.82
N LEU A 138 14.12 -11.06 4.62
CA LEU A 138 12.92 -11.74 4.14
C LEU A 138 11.83 -10.75 3.75
N ALA A 139 11.69 -9.64 4.49
CA ALA A 139 10.78 -8.55 4.16
C ALA A 139 11.10 -7.96 2.77
N CYS A 140 12.36 -7.58 2.52
CA CYS A 140 12.82 -7.02 1.24
C CYS A 140 12.56 -7.99 0.08
N ARG A 141 12.86 -9.28 0.26
CA ARG A 141 12.56 -10.31 -0.75
C ARG A 141 11.07 -10.40 -1.07
N ARG A 142 10.19 -10.29 -0.07
CA ARG A 142 8.74 -10.31 -0.26
C ARG A 142 8.22 -9.06 -0.94
N TYR A 143 8.72 -7.88 -0.58
CA TYR A 143 8.38 -6.64 -1.27
C TYR A 143 8.85 -6.65 -2.72
N ALA A 144 10.06 -7.12 -3.01
CA ALA A 144 10.53 -7.28 -4.38
C ALA A 144 9.66 -8.25 -5.18
N ALA A 145 9.21 -9.35 -4.56
CA ALA A 145 8.28 -10.29 -5.20
C ALA A 145 6.89 -9.68 -5.42
N ALA A 146 6.39 -8.91 -4.46
CA ALA A 146 5.14 -8.16 -4.58
C ALA A 146 5.22 -7.15 -5.72
N LEU A 147 6.31 -6.37 -5.81
CA LEU A 147 6.55 -5.40 -6.87
C LEU A 147 6.56 -6.04 -8.26
N ARG A 148 7.26 -7.18 -8.44
CA ARG A 148 7.25 -7.91 -9.71
C ARG A 148 5.85 -8.35 -10.13
N ARG A 149 5.02 -8.81 -9.18
CA ARG A 149 3.62 -9.15 -9.47
C ARG A 149 2.77 -7.91 -9.72
N TRP A 150 3.02 -6.82 -8.99
CA TRP A 150 2.33 -5.55 -9.18
C TRP A 150 2.58 -4.95 -10.57
N GLY A 151 3.71 -5.28 -11.21
CA GLY A 151 4.00 -4.90 -12.59
C GLY A 151 2.96 -5.36 -13.63
N THR A 152 2.12 -6.35 -13.32
CA THR A 152 1.03 -6.79 -14.22
C THR A 152 -0.28 -6.00 -14.03
N VAL A 153 -0.36 -5.15 -13.01
CA VAL A 153 -1.58 -4.44 -12.63
C VAL A 153 -2.05 -3.44 -13.69
N PRO A 154 -1.19 -2.72 -14.44
CA PRO A 154 -1.66 -1.86 -15.53
C PRO A 154 -2.52 -2.62 -16.57
N ALA A 155 -2.04 -3.76 -17.06
CA ALA A 155 -2.80 -4.59 -17.99
C ALA A 155 -4.10 -5.15 -17.37
N TRP A 156 -4.11 -5.39 -16.06
CA TRP A 156 -5.32 -5.76 -15.33
C TRP A 156 -6.31 -4.59 -15.26
N ILE A 157 -5.84 -3.36 -14.99
CA ILE A 157 -6.64 -2.14 -15.00
C ILE A 157 -7.22 -1.87 -16.38
N ASP A 158 -6.55 -2.21 -17.47
CA ASP A 158 -7.09 -2.02 -18.82
C ASP A 158 -8.25 -2.98 -19.12
N THR A 159 -8.25 -4.16 -18.49
CA THR A 159 -9.25 -5.23 -18.72
C THR A 159 -10.35 -5.29 -17.67
N MET A 160 -10.20 -4.57 -16.55
CA MET A 160 -11.17 -4.61 -15.44
C MET A 160 -12.55 -4.11 -15.87
N THR A 161 -13.60 -4.73 -15.33
CA THR A 161 -14.97 -4.27 -15.55
C THR A 161 -15.39 -3.31 -14.44
N ILE A 162 -15.69 -2.07 -14.82
CA ILE A 162 -16.19 -1.04 -13.89
C ILE A 162 -17.70 -0.97 -14.03
N ALA A 163 -18.42 -1.25 -12.95
CA ALA A 163 -19.87 -1.16 -12.96
C ALA A 163 -20.32 0.30 -12.90
N ARG A 164 -21.39 0.64 -13.63
CA ARG A 164 -22.07 1.93 -13.49
C ARG A 164 -22.63 2.06 -12.08
N ARG A 165 -22.43 3.22 -11.45
CA ARG A 165 -22.82 3.44 -10.06
C ARG A 165 -24.08 4.29 -10.01
N GLY A 166 -25.10 3.79 -9.31
CA GLY A 166 -26.30 4.57 -9.06
C GLY A 166 -25.99 5.68 -8.05
N ARG A 167 -25.92 6.94 -8.49
CA ARG A 167 -25.90 8.10 -7.60
C ARG A 167 -27.33 8.56 -7.31
N SER A 168 -27.56 9.11 -6.13
CA SER A 168 -28.88 9.40 -5.54
C SER A 168 -29.71 10.50 -6.23
N SER A 169 -29.34 10.95 -7.43
CA SER A 169 -30.13 11.93 -8.20
C SER A 169 -30.28 11.47 -9.65
N LEU A 170 -31.53 11.42 -10.12
CA LEU A 170 -31.88 11.09 -11.51
C LEU A 170 -31.17 11.97 -12.55
N PHE A 171 -30.92 13.25 -12.22
CA PHE A 171 -30.18 14.16 -13.09
C PHE A 171 -28.73 13.69 -13.29
N HIS A 172 -28.05 13.29 -12.21
CA HIS A 172 -26.70 12.74 -12.31
C HIS A 172 -26.68 11.40 -13.04
N LEU A 173 -27.71 10.58 -12.89
CA LEU A 173 -27.82 9.31 -13.63
C LEU A 173 -27.95 9.54 -15.14
N GLN A 174 -28.72 10.55 -15.57
CA GLN A 174 -28.87 10.88 -16.98
C GLN A 174 -27.58 11.45 -17.59
N SER A 175 -26.93 12.39 -16.91
CA SER A 175 -25.64 12.93 -17.36
C SER A 175 -24.52 11.87 -17.36
N GLU A 176 -24.50 10.97 -16.36
CA GLU A 176 -23.54 9.87 -16.29
C GLU A 176 -23.81 8.82 -17.37
N ALA A 177 -25.08 8.53 -17.70
CA ALA A 177 -25.41 7.66 -18.82
C ALA A 177 -24.96 8.24 -20.17
N LEU A 178 -25.09 9.55 -20.36
CA LEU A 178 -24.69 10.25 -21.58
C LEU A 178 -23.15 10.32 -21.76
N HIS A 179 -22.41 10.38 -20.66
CA HIS A 179 -20.95 10.59 -20.67
C HIS A 179 -20.16 9.45 -20.00
N TRP A 180 -20.73 8.25 -19.96
CA TRP A 180 -20.15 7.09 -19.26
C TRP A 180 -18.70 6.82 -19.69
N ASP A 181 -18.41 6.87 -21.00
CA ASP A 181 -17.07 6.59 -21.51
C ASP A 181 -16.02 7.57 -20.98
N ALA A 182 -16.39 8.85 -20.79
CA ALA A 182 -15.49 9.85 -20.21
C ALA A 182 -15.24 9.56 -18.73
N TYR A 183 -16.29 9.18 -17.99
CA TYR A 183 -16.17 8.81 -16.58
C TYR A 183 -15.34 7.55 -16.37
N GLU A 184 -15.57 6.51 -17.18
CA GLU A 184 -14.79 5.28 -17.15
C GLU A 184 -13.31 5.54 -17.42
N ARG A 185 -12.99 6.36 -18.44
CA ARG A 185 -11.60 6.78 -18.71
C ARG A 185 -10.97 7.52 -17.53
N SER A 186 -11.71 8.39 -16.86
CA SER A 186 -11.21 9.07 -15.65
C SER A 186 -10.91 8.07 -14.54
N LEU A 187 -11.82 7.14 -14.26
CA LEU A 187 -11.64 6.11 -13.23
C LEU A 187 -10.42 5.21 -13.51
N ARG A 188 -10.22 4.81 -14.77
CA ARG A 188 -9.01 4.05 -15.16
C ARG A 188 -7.75 4.89 -15.00
N SER A 189 -7.79 6.17 -15.36
CA SER A 189 -6.65 7.09 -15.19
C SER A 189 -6.27 7.28 -13.72
N ASP A 190 -7.27 7.39 -12.84
CA ASP A 190 -7.08 7.46 -11.39
C ASP A 190 -6.52 6.16 -10.83
N ALA A 191 -7.04 5.01 -11.27
CA ALA A 191 -6.52 3.70 -10.91
C ALA A 191 -5.06 3.53 -11.34
N MET A 192 -4.69 3.96 -12.55
CA MET A 192 -3.31 3.93 -13.05
C MET A 192 -2.37 4.81 -12.23
N ARG A 193 -2.84 5.98 -11.77
CA ARG A 193 -2.07 6.84 -10.86
C ARG A 193 -1.82 6.14 -9.53
N LEU A 194 -2.87 5.61 -8.90
CA LEU A 194 -2.75 4.86 -7.65
C LEU A 194 -1.85 3.62 -7.80
N ALA A 195 -1.92 2.91 -8.92
CA ALA A 195 -1.07 1.76 -9.18
C ALA A 195 0.41 2.13 -9.25
N ARG A 196 0.75 3.28 -9.85
CA ARG A 196 2.13 3.81 -9.86
C ARG A 196 2.60 4.19 -8.46
N ASP A 197 1.74 4.82 -7.67
CA ASP A 197 2.07 5.19 -6.29
C ASP A 197 2.38 3.95 -5.43
N VAL A 198 1.56 2.89 -5.55
CA VAL A 198 1.80 1.60 -4.88
C VAL A 198 3.12 0.98 -5.36
N ALA A 199 3.40 1.00 -6.66
CA ALA A 199 4.66 0.46 -7.20
C ALA A 199 5.89 1.19 -6.61
N SER A 200 5.84 2.52 -6.53
CA SER A 200 6.89 3.34 -5.93
C SER A 200 7.13 2.97 -4.46
N ARG A 201 6.06 2.73 -3.69
CA ARG A 201 6.15 2.32 -2.28
C ARG A 201 6.69 0.92 -2.10
N LEU A 202 6.23 -0.03 -2.90
CA LEU A 202 6.77 -1.39 -2.89
C LEU A 202 8.26 -1.40 -3.25
N ASN A 203 8.68 -0.56 -4.20
CA ASN A 203 10.09 -0.37 -4.55
C ASN A 203 10.90 0.20 -3.38
N ALA A 204 10.44 1.27 -2.74
CA ALA A 204 11.07 1.83 -1.53
C ALA A 204 11.17 0.78 -0.41
N ALA A 205 10.06 0.11 -0.09
CA ALA A 205 10.00 -0.92 0.94
C ALA A 205 10.93 -2.11 0.65
N SER A 206 11.11 -2.48 -0.63
CA SER A 206 12.03 -3.55 -1.04
C SER A 206 13.51 -3.21 -0.83
N ARG A 207 13.83 -1.92 -0.67
CA ARG A 207 15.17 -1.38 -0.42
C ARG A 207 15.34 -0.94 1.04
N SER A 208 14.45 -1.38 1.93
CA SER A 208 14.43 -0.96 3.34
C SER A 208 14.26 0.55 3.54
N GLN A 209 13.73 1.26 2.55
CA GLN A 209 13.45 2.70 2.67
C GLN A 209 12.02 2.91 3.21
N PRO A 210 11.78 4.00 3.97
CA PRO A 210 10.45 4.34 4.42
C PRO A 210 9.57 4.64 3.19
N PRO A 211 8.42 3.97 3.04
CA PRO A 211 7.52 4.25 1.93
C PRO A 211 6.84 5.62 2.09
N PRO A 212 6.59 6.34 0.99
CA PRO A 212 5.94 7.64 1.04
C PRO A 212 4.44 7.54 1.40
N GLY A 213 4.10 7.89 2.65
CA GLY A 213 2.73 8.12 3.14
C GLY A 213 1.97 6.86 3.58
N ARG A 214 0.75 7.05 4.11
CA ARG A 214 -0.14 5.99 4.63
C ARG A 214 -1.37 5.79 3.71
N THR A 215 -1.63 4.58 3.20
CA THR A 215 -2.86 4.28 2.43
C THR A 215 -3.94 3.49 3.16
N GLY A 216 -3.56 2.69 4.16
CA GLY A 216 -4.50 1.82 4.89
C GLY A 216 -5.70 2.56 5.51
N ASP A 217 -5.52 3.84 5.84
CA ASP A 217 -6.55 4.68 6.47
C ASP A 217 -7.59 5.21 5.47
N ARG A 218 -7.27 5.21 4.17
CA ARG A 218 -8.19 5.66 3.11
C ARG A 218 -9.28 4.64 2.81
N TRP A 219 -9.00 3.35 3.04
CA TRP A 219 -9.90 2.26 2.64
C TRP A 219 -11.33 2.39 3.17
N PRO A 220 -11.59 2.64 4.47
CA PRO A 220 -12.97 2.78 4.96
C PRO A 220 -13.77 3.88 4.27
N GLY A 221 -13.12 4.98 3.86
CA GLY A 221 -13.76 6.10 3.16
C GLY A 221 -13.88 5.91 1.65
N GLU A 222 -12.98 5.13 1.04
CA GLU A 222 -12.93 4.92 -0.41
C GLU A 222 -13.52 3.58 -0.87
N LYS A 223 -13.91 2.71 0.06
CA LYS A 223 -14.49 1.39 -0.20
C LYS A 223 -15.79 1.53 -1.02
N PRO A 224 -15.82 1.08 -2.29
CA PRO A 224 -17.04 1.12 -3.07
C PRO A 224 -18.11 0.20 -2.48
N ALA A 225 -19.36 0.68 -2.44
CA ALA A 225 -20.51 -0.16 -2.08
C ALA A 225 -20.76 -1.27 -3.14
N THR A 226 -20.45 -0.97 -4.40
CA THR A 226 -20.60 -1.91 -5.52
C THR A 226 -19.51 -2.98 -5.49
N PHE A 227 -19.92 -4.22 -5.78
CA PHE A 227 -19.04 -5.38 -5.88
C PHE A 227 -18.55 -5.58 -7.32
N ASP A 228 -17.65 -4.71 -7.77
CA ASP A 228 -17.05 -4.74 -9.11
C ASP A 228 -15.53 -5.02 -9.05
N ASP A 229 -14.86 -5.02 -10.20
CA ASP A 229 -13.41 -5.20 -10.26
C ASP A 229 -12.66 -3.97 -9.75
N LEU A 230 -13.23 -2.77 -9.90
CA LEU A 230 -12.64 -1.56 -9.34
C LEU A 230 -12.51 -1.68 -7.81
N ARG A 231 -13.49 -2.23 -7.10
CA ARG A 231 -13.37 -2.54 -5.66
C ARG A 231 -12.26 -3.55 -5.38
N LYS A 232 -12.10 -4.60 -6.20
CA LYS A 232 -11.01 -5.58 -6.01
C LYS A 232 -9.64 -4.90 -6.15
N PHE A 233 -9.48 -4.03 -7.14
CA PHE A 233 -8.27 -3.24 -7.33
C PHE A 233 -8.03 -2.26 -6.17
N LEU A 234 -9.03 -1.47 -5.78
CA LEU A 234 -8.91 -0.53 -4.68
C LEU A 234 -8.58 -1.25 -3.37
N GLY A 235 -9.21 -2.39 -3.10
CA GLY A 235 -8.87 -3.23 -1.95
C GLY A 235 -7.43 -3.72 -2.03
N ALA A 236 -6.96 -4.16 -3.19
CA ALA A 236 -5.56 -4.55 -3.37
C ALA A 236 -4.57 -3.39 -3.18
N ALA A 237 -4.90 -2.18 -3.63
CA ALA A 237 -4.02 -1.03 -3.54
C ALA A 237 -4.00 -0.39 -2.15
N LEU A 238 -5.18 -0.21 -1.54
CA LEU A 238 -5.35 0.53 -0.30
C LEU A 238 -5.19 -0.33 0.96
N LEU A 239 -5.36 -1.66 0.87
CA LEU A 239 -5.13 -2.57 2.01
C LEU A 239 -3.68 -3.06 2.13
N ILE A 240 -2.75 -2.44 1.41
CA ILE A 240 -1.32 -2.69 1.60
C ILE A 240 -0.86 -1.96 2.85
N ALA A 241 -0.47 -2.74 3.86
CA ALA A 241 -0.05 -2.24 5.16
C ALA A 241 1.40 -1.74 5.16
N ALA A 242 2.17 -2.02 4.11
CA ALA A 242 3.62 -1.75 3.99
C ALA A 242 4.01 -0.31 4.34
N ASP A 243 3.05 0.60 4.29
CA ASP A 243 3.09 2.03 4.53
C ASP A 243 3.01 2.47 6.01
N THR A 244 2.84 1.53 6.95
CA THR A 244 2.69 1.88 8.38
C THR A 244 4.08 2.10 8.99
N PRO A 245 4.40 3.28 9.55
CA PRO A 245 5.68 3.49 10.23
C PRO A 245 5.81 2.50 11.39
N GLY A 246 7.07 2.16 11.71
CA GLY A 246 7.34 1.32 12.87
C GLY A 246 6.83 1.99 14.15
N PRO A 247 6.56 1.22 15.22
CA PRO A 247 6.17 1.78 16.50
C PRO A 247 7.21 2.75 17.11
N ASP A 248 8.43 2.80 16.59
CA ASP A 248 9.54 3.57 17.16
C ASP A 248 9.75 4.97 16.53
N ASP A 249 9.04 5.34 15.45
CA ASP A 249 9.27 6.64 14.77
C ASP A 249 8.52 7.83 15.44
N ASN A 250 7.93 7.64 16.63
CA ASN A 250 7.09 8.64 17.30
C ASN A 250 7.43 8.84 18.79
N GLN A 251 8.65 8.48 19.22
CA GLN A 251 9.18 8.84 20.54
C GLN A 251 10.38 9.78 20.39
N ASP A 252 10.11 11.04 20.07
CA ASP A 252 10.99 12.19 20.35
C ASP A 252 10.12 13.37 20.82
#